data_AF-A0A424J2M3-F1
#
_entry.id   AF-A0A424J2M3-F1
#
_cell.length_a   1.000
_cell.length_b   1.000
_cell.length_c   1.000
_cell.angle_alpha   90.00
_cell.angle_beta   90.00
_cell.angle_gamma   90.00
#
_symmetry.space_group_name_H-M   'P 1'
#
loop_
_entity.id
_entity.type
_entity.pdbx_description
1 polymer ?
#
loop_
_entity_poly.entity_id
_entity_poly.type
_entity_poly.pdbx_seq_one_letter_code
_entity_poly.pdbx_strand_id
1 'polypeptide(L)'
;MKYAETAKVPLSFEGGERFVQAILINNPCSNDDFPSEVDRKLLCEGDNLNSETTYSFENKLIIGILHDASACTSQLESQIALHPITGERCNGRNNLPIKDIQGGMGDIFIRLAK
;
A
#
# COMPACT_ATOMS: atom_id res chain seq x y z
N MET A 1 -8.90 -2.07 -1.47
CA MET A 1 -8.50 -1.05 -0.47
C MET A 1 -8.76 0.32 -1.08
N LYS A 2 -9.12 1.34 -0.30
CA LYS A 2 -9.55 2.64 -0.86
C LYS A 2 -8.39 3.49 -1.44
N TYR A 3 -7.19 3.35 -0.88
CA TYR A 3 -6.03 4.19 -1.20
C TYR A 3 -4.84 3.40 -1.75
N ALA A 4 -5.03 2.11 -2.04
CA ALA A 4 -3.98 1.25 -2.53
C ALA A 4 -4.56 0.25 -3.51
N GLU A 5 -3.75 -0.11 -4.49
CA GLU A 5 -4.04 -1.12 -5.49
C GLU A 5 -3.01 -2.24 -5.44
N THR A 6 -3.31 -3.34 -6.12
CA THR A 6 -2.36 -4.43 -6.29
C THR A 6 -2.07 -4.65 -7.76
N ALA A 7 -0.80 -4.84 -8.11
CA ALA A 7 -0.37 -5.11 -9.47
C ALA A 7 0.74 -6.15 -9.50
N LYS A 8 0.87 -6.85 -10.63
CA LYS A 8 1.99 -7.74 -10.90
C LYS A 8 3.13 -6.92 -11.49
N VAL A 9 4.23 -6.79 -10.76
CA VAL A 9 5.35 -5.91 -11.11
C VAL A 9 6.64 -6.72 -11.34
N PRO A 10 7.45 -6.38 -12.35
CA PRO A 10 8.79 -6.96 -12.51
C PRO A 10 9.74 -6.30 -11.51
N LEU A 11 10.40 -7.08 -10.65
CA LEU A 11 11.44 -6.62 -9.73
C LEU A 11 12.70 -7.48 -9.85
N SER A 12 13.86 -6.83 -9.71
CA SER A 12 15.17 -7.46 -9.74
C SER A 12 15.59 -7.93 -8.35
N PHE A 13 15.94 -9.21 -8.23
CA PHE A 13 16.52 -9.81 -7.04
C PHE A 13 17.90 -10.40 -7.37
N GLU A 14 18.70 -10.80 -6.37
CA GLU A 14 20.02 -11.43 -6.61
C GLU A 14 19.95 -12.67 -7.54
N GLY A 15 18.81 -13.36 -7.59
CA GLY A 15 18.55 -14.50 -8.49
C GLY A 15 17.93 -14.15 -9.86
N GLY A 16 17.89 -12.87 -10.23
CA GLY A 16 17.33 -12.33 -11.46
C GLY A 16 15.95 -11.68 -11.30
N GLU A 17 15.38 -11.24 -12.43
CA GLU A 17 14.06 -10.62 -12.46
C GLU A 17 12.95 -11.63 -12.11
N ARG A 18 12.00 -11.19 -11.29
CA ARG A 18 10.80 -11.96 -10.93
C ARG A 18 9.60 -11.05 -10.98
N PHE A 19 8.48 -11.61 -11.44
CA PHE A 19 7.20 -10.94 -11.29
C PHE A 19 6.62 -11.23 -9.90
N VAL A 20 6.36 -10.18 -9.15
CA VAL A 20 5.76 -10.28 -7.81
C VAL A 20 4.43 -9.54 -7.76
N GLN A 21 3.56 -9.94 -6.86
CA GLN A 21 2.36 -9.15 -6.56
C GLN A 21 2.73 -8.07 -5.55
N ALA A 22 2.59 -6.80 -5.93
CA ALA A 22 2.91 -5.66 -5.09
C ALA A 22 1.66 -4.90 -4.66
N ILE A 23 1.78 -4.13 -3.58
CA ILE A 23 0.83 -3.09 -3.16
C ILE A 23 1.42 -1.75 -3.58
N LEU A 24 0.61 -0.96 -4.29
CA LEU A 24 1.01 0.33 -4.83
C LEU A 24 0.11 1.44 -4.29
N ILE A 25 0.69 2.62 -4.09
CA ILE A 25 -0.02 3.87 -3.79
C ILE A 25 0.39 4.96 -4.78
N ASN A 26 -0.44 5.98 -4.95
CA ASN A 26 -0.09 7.12 -5.80
C ASN A 26 1.22 7.79 -5.34
N ASN A 27 1.93 8.43 -6.28
CA ASN A 27 3.12 9.21 -5.96
C ASN A 27 2.77 10.28 -4.90
N PRO A 28 3.36 10.23 -3.68
CA PRO A 28 3.05 11.14 -2.58
C PRO A 28 3.82 12.47 -2.68
N CYS A 29 4.68 12.65 -3.69
CA CYS A 29 5.65 13.75 -3.72
C CYS A 29 5.06 15.12 -4.05
N SER A 30 3.82 15.18 -4.51
CA SER A 30 3.05 16.42 -4.65
C SER A 30 1.97 16.57 -3.56
N ASN A 31 1.99 15.72 -2.52
CA ASN A 31 1.05 15.78 -1.42
C ASN A 31 1.49 16.82 -0.37
N ASP A 32 0.56 17.71 -0.02
CA ASP A 32 0.75 18.78 0.97
C ASP A 32 0.62 18.27 2.43
N ASP A 33 -0.18 17.22 2.67
CA ASP A 33 -0.37 16.56 3.97
C ASP A 33 0.63 15.40 4.14
N PHE A 34 1.91 15.69 3.91
CA PHE A 34 2.97 14.70 4.06
C PHE A 34 3.19 14.38 5.55
N PRO A 35 3.15 13.10 5.96
CA PRO A 35 3.29 12.73 7.37
C PRO A 35 4.69 13.05 7.91
N SER A 36 4.76 13.69 9.08
CA SER A 36 6.00 14.09 9.75
C SER A 36 6.91 12.93 10.15
N GLU A 37 6.33 11.73 10.24
CA GLU A 37 6.99 10.48 10.58
C GLU A 37 7.84 9.92 9.44
N VAL A 38 7.67 10.45 8.22
CA VAL A 38 8.36 9.99 7.02
C VAL A 38 9.28 11.10 6.51
N ASP A 39 10.56 10.77 6.33
CA ASP A 39 11.48 11.68 5.67
C ASP A 39 11.13 11.77 4.17
N ARG A 40 10.59 12.92 3.77
CA ARG A 40 10.22 13.18 2.37
C ARG A 40 11.39 12.98 1.41
N LYS A 41 12.65 13.23 1.83
CA LYS A 41 13.83 13.04 0.97
C LYS A 41 14.11 11.58 0.66
N LEU A 42 13.67 10.67 1.53
CA LEU A 42 13.77 9.22 1.26
C LEU A 42 12.76 8.76 0.23
N LEU A 43 11.68 9.50 0.00
CA LEU A 43 10.66 9.11 -0.98
C LEU A 43 10.69 9.97 -2.25
N CYS A 44 11.16 11.21 -2.17
CA CYS A 44 10.91 12.23 -3.19
C CYS A 44 12.16 13.04 -3.58
N GLU A 45 12.26 13.30 -4.88
CA GLU A 45 13.14 14.26 -5.52
C GLU A 45 12.29 15.31 -6.25
N GLY A 46 11.97 16.40 -5.55
CA GLY A 46 10.95 17.35 -6.02
C GLY A 46 9.57 16.69 -6.02
N ASP A 47 8.89 16.71 -7.17
CA ASP A 47 7.58 16.07 -7.40
C ASP A 47 7.68 14.61 -7.85
N ASN A 48 8.90 14.08 -8.05
CA ASN A 48 9.12 12.72 -8.51
C ASN A 48 9.52 11.80 -7.35
N LEU A 49 9.25 10.50 -7.50
CA LEU A 49 9.75 9.48 -6.59
C LEU A 49 11.28 9.37 -6.71
N ASN A 50 11.97 9.27 -5.57
CA ASN A 50 13.41 9.07 -5.50
C ASN A 50 13.75 7.63 -5.94
N SER A 51 14.37 7.46 -7.10
CA SER A 51 14.71 6.13 -7.64
C SER A 51 15.85 5.42 -6.92
N GLU A 52 16.66 6.13 -6.12
CA GLU A 52 17.76 5.51 -5.35
C GLU A 52 17.24 4.78 -4.11
N THR A 53 16.12 5.25 -3.55
CA THR A 53 15.60 4.80 -2.25
C THR A 53 14.20 4.20 -2.33
N THR A 54 13.54 4.28 -3.50
CA THR A 54 12.19 3.73 -3.69
C THR A 54 12.10 2.80 -4.89
N TYR A 55 11.12 1.90 -4.81
CA TYR A 55 10.67 1.13 -5.96
C TYR A 55 9.36 1.72 -6.46
N SER A 56 9.26 1.91 -7.78
CA SER A 56 8.06 2.45 -8.41
C SER A 56 7.65 1.66 -9.64
N PHE A 57 6.37 1.71 -9.95
CA PHE A 57 5.79 1.11 -11.15
C PHE A 57 4.67 2.03 -11.64
N GLU A 58 4.72 2.44 -12.91
CA GLU A 58 3.73 3.38 -13.50
C GLU A 58 3.54 4.67 -12.69
N ASN A 59 4.64 5.27 -12.20
CA ASN A 59 4.64 6.46 -11.33
C ASN A 59 3.86 6.27 -10.01
N LYS A 60 3.77 5.03 -9.53
CA LYS A 60 3.21 4.70 -8.21
C LYS A 60 4.29 4.13 -7.31
N LEU A 61 4.22 4.46 -6.03
CA LEU A 61 5.15 3.95 -5.02
C LEU A 61 4.76 2.52 -4.64
N ILE A 62 5.71 1.60 -4.69
CA ILE A 62 5.54 0.25 -4.16
C ILE A 62 5.79 0.27 -2.66
N ILE A 63 4.77 -0.06 -1.85
CA ILE A 63 4.83 -0.03 -0.38
C ILE A 63 4.91 -1.43 0.25
N GLY A 64 4.77 -2.48 -0.56
CA GLY A 64 4.86 -3.85 -0.08
C GLY A 64 4.80 -4.88 -1.19
N ILE A 65 5.35 -6.05 -0.91
CA ILE A 65 5.31 -7.23 -1.78
C ILE A 65 4.53 -8.32 -1.04
N LEU A 66 3.62 -8.98 -1.75
CA LEU A 66 2.80 -10.07 -1.22
C LEU A 66 3.44 -11.41 -1.57
N HIS A 67 3.80 -12.18 -0.54
CA HIS A 67 4.33 -13.53 -0.69
C HIS A 67 3.20 -14.53 -0.99
N ASP A 68 3.38 -15.38 -2.00
CA ASP A 68 2.39 -16.39 -2.46
C ASP A 68 0.97 -15.84 -2.61
N ALA A 69 0.86 -14.63 -3.15
CA ALA A 69 -0.41 -13.94 -3.32
C ALA A 69 -1.30 -14.67 -4.33
N SER A 70 -2.59 -14.76 -4.01
CA SER A 70 -3.62 -15.21 -4.93
C SER A 70 -4.84 -14.31 -4.82
N ALA A 71 -5.59 -14.21 -5.92
CA ALA A 71 -6.90 -13.57 -5.89
C ALA A 71 -7.84 -14.38 -5.00
N CYS A 72 -8.63 -13.69 -4.16
CA CYS A 72 -9.63 -14.36 -3.35
C CYS A 72 -10.72 -14.94 -4.25
N THR A 73 -11.12 -16.18 -3.97
CA THR A 73 -12.36 -16.75 -4.52
C THR A 73 -13.54 -16.28 -3.68
N SER A 74 -14.75 -16.28 -4.23
CA SER A 74 -15.96 -15.90 -3.50
C SER A 74 -16.21 -16.76 -2.24
N GLN A 75 -15.75 -18.02 -2.26
CA GLN A 75 -15.78 -18.89 -1.10
C GLN A 75 -14.82 -18.40 -0.01
N LEU A 76 -13.59 -18.01 -0.38
CA LEU A 76 -12.60 -17.48 0.55
C LEU A 76 -13.07 -16.15 1.14
N GLU A 77 -13.64 -15.26 0.32
CA GLU A 77 -14.24 -14.00 0.78
C GLU A 77 -15.34 -14.24 1.81
N SER A 78 -16.21 -15.23 1.57
CA SER A 78 -17.27 -15.59 2.52
C SER A 78 -16.69 -16.12 3.83
N GLN A 79 -15.64 -16.94 3.78
CA GLN A 79 -14.96 -17.44 4.98
C GLN A 79 -14.29 -16.30 5.78
N ILE A 80 -13.64 -15.36 5.09
CA ILE A 80 -13.03 -14.18 5.72
C ILE A 80 -14.11 -13.31 6.38
N ALA A 81 -15.24 -13.09 5.69
CA ALA A 81 -16.36 -12.31 6.21
C ALA A 81 -17.02 -12.95 7.44
N LEU A 82 -17.04 -14.28 7.52
CA LEU A 82 -17.57 -15.04 8.67
C LEU A 82 -16.53 -15.27 9.78
N HIS A 83 -15.27 -14.92 9.55
CA HIS A 83 -14.22 -15.13 10.54
C HIS A 83 -14.49 -14.27 11.79
N PRO A 84 -14.50 -14.84 13.01
CA PRO A 84 -14.96 -14.15 14.22
C PRO A 84 -14.14 -12.89 14.56
N ILE A 85 -12.85 -12.86 14.19
CA ILE A 85 -11.99 -11.69 14.39
C ILE A 85 -11.98 -10.78 13.15
N THR A 86 -11.52 -11.30 12.01
CA THR A 86 -11.35 -10.52 10.77
C THR A 86 -12.67 -10.01 10.20
N GLY A 87 -13.70 -10.85 10.12
CA GLY A 87 -15.00 -10.50 9.56
C GLY A 87 -15.67 -9.36 10.32
N GLU A 88 -15.76 -9.47 11.64
CA GLU A 88 -16.33 -8.43 12.51
C GLU A 88 -15.59 -7.08 12.37
N ARG A 89 -14.27 -7.11 12.20
CA ARG A 89 -13.44 -5.89 12.13
C ARG A 89 -13.34 -5.30 10.73
N CYS A 90 -13.53 -6.09 9.67
CA CYS A 90 -13.33 -5.65 8.29
C CYS A 90 -14.23 -4.47 7.93
N ASN A 91 -15.52 -4.56 8.24
CA ASN A 91 -16.47 -3.49 7.89
C ASN A 91 -16.14 -2.19 8.62
N GLY A 92 -15.88 -2.26 9.94
CA GLY A 92 -15.50 -1.10 10.73
C GLY A 92 -14.20 -0.45 10.25
N ARG A 93 -13.16 -1.25 9.95
CA ARG A 93 -11.88 -0.74 9.45
C ARG A 93 -11.97 -0.14 8.05
N ASN A 94 -12.72 -0.77 7.15
CA ASN A 94 -12.86 -0.30 5.76
C ASN A 94 -13.65 1.01 5.65
N ASN A 95 -14.52 1.29 6.63
CA ASN A 95 -15.36 2.48 6.67
C ASN A 95 -14.93 3.52 7.71
N LEU A 96 -13.82 3.30 8.42
CA LEU A 96 -13.31 4.26 9.39
C LEU A 96 -12.90 5.56 8.67
N PRO A 97 -13.46 6.73 9.04
CA PRO A 97 -13.06 8.00 8.45
C PRO A 97 -11.58 8.28 8.73
N ILE A 98 -10.87 8.88 7.77
CA ILE A 98 -9.42 9.13 7.88
C ILE A 98 -9.07 9.90 9.16
N LYS A 99 -9.88 10.91 9.50
CA LYS A 99 -9.72 11.72 10.72
C LYS A 99 -9.80 10.92 12.03
N ASP A 100 -10.42 9.74 11.98
CA ASP A 100 -10.66 8.88 13.13
C ASP A 100 -9.64 7.71 13.16
N ILE A 101 -8.73 7.62 12.18
CA ILE A 101 -7.63 6.66 12.18
C ILE A 101 -6.57 7.17 13.16
N GLN A 102 -6.37 6.43 14.25
CA GLN A 102 -5.44 6.80 15.31
C GLN A 102 -4.07 6.18 15.09
N GLY A 103 -3.28 6.78 14.20
CA GLY A 103 -1.85 6.51 14.01
C GLY A 103 -1.49 5.09 13.54
N GLY A 104 -0.18 4.82 13.58
CA GLY A 104 0.41 3.56 13.09
C GLY A 104 0.67 3.56 11.59
N MET A 105 1.31 2.48 11.10
CA MET A 105 1.72 2.39 9.69
C MET A 105 0.56 2.57 8.70
N GLY A 106 -0.64 2.08 9.06
CA GLY A 106 -1.83 2.23 8.22
C GLY A 106 -2.26 3.68 8.00
N ASP A 107 -2.15 4.53 9.03
CA ASP A 107 -2.48 5.96 8.92
C ASP A 107 -1.46 6.70 8.04
N ILE A 108 -0.16 6.45 8.27
CA ILE A 108 0.94 7.00 7.48
C ILE A 108 0.74 6.68 5.99
N PHE A 109 0.44 5.43 5.65
CA PHE A 109 0.19 5.05 4.26
C PHE A 109 -1.02 5.74 3.65
N ILE A 110 -2.11 5.89 4.40
CA ILE A 110 -3.32 6.57 3.90
C ILE A 110 -3.03 8.05 3.67
N ARG A 111 -2.27 8.71 4.54
CA ARG A 111 -1.86 10.10 4.38
C ARG A 111 -0.96 10.30 3.17
N LEU A 112 0.01 9.40 2.96
CA LEU A 112 0.87 9.40 1.76
C LEU A 112 0.07 9.17 0.47
N ALA A 113 -0.93 8.27 0.50
CA ALA A 113 -1.64 7.83 -0.70
C ALA A 113 -2.76 8.76 -1.18
N LYS A 114 -3.06 9.84 -0.44
CA LYS A 114 -3.97 10.91 -0.88
C LYS A 114 -3.36 11.71 -2.02
#